data_AF-A0AAI9WZR5-F1
#
_entry.id   AF-A0AAI9WZR5-F1
#
_cell.length_a   1.000
_cell.length_b   1.000
_cell.length_c   1.000
_cell.angle_alpha   90.00
_cell.angle_beta   90.00
_cell.angle_gamma   90.00
#
_symmetry.space_group_name_H-M   'P 1'
#
loop_
_entity.id
_entity.type
_entity.pdbx_description
1 polymer ?
#
loop_
_entity_poly.entity_id
_entity_poly.type
_entity_poly.pdbx_seq_one_letter_code
_entity_poly.pdbx_strand_id
1 'polypeptide(L)'
;MTSQFTTSITDQVKLNLIHYNLWTEVEVHNDHILKGLPPQKLVSSDDENKQEWIVCKRLLNTKLSVVEINSWFKEIQNIINGNGSASNGTSQRDDEEEEEEEKDKQEDISTSKDKNGTEIKDGKLWKNVQRNNGENRVDRITIAMINDDGTIVYYFLYDGITKPRQN
;
A
#
# COMPACT_ATOMS: atom_id res chain seq x y z
N MET A 1 17.29 39.01 12.10
CA MET A 1 16.11 38.42 11.45
C MET A 1 16.31 36.91 11.43
N THR A 2 15.78 36.19 12.40
CA THR A 2 15.84 34.73 12.42
C THR A 2 14.69 34.22 11.57
N SER A 3 15.01 33.70 10.38
CA SER A 3 14.05 32.93 9.58
C SER A 3 13.50 31.81 10.45
N GLN A 4 12.19 31.81 10.70
CA GLN A 4 11.54 30.67 11.33
C GLN A 4 11.60 29.52 10.33
N PHE A 5 12.57 28.61 10.49
CA PHE A 5 12.59 27.36 9.75
C PHE A 5 11.46 26.48 10.29
N THR A 6 10.26 26.62 9.72
CA THR A 6 9.21 25.63 9.93
C THR A 6 9.66 24.36 9.21
N THR A 7 10.17 23.38 9.95
CA THR A 7 10.49 22.06 9.41
C THR A 7 9.21 21.42 8.88
N SER A 8 9.23 20.90 7.65
CA SER A 8 8.08 20.19 7.10
C SER A 8 7.80 18.93 7.91
N ILE A 9 6.54 18.48 7.92
CA ILE A 9 6.15 17.21 8.56
C ILE A 9 6.98 16.04 8.00
N THR A 10 7.30 16.11 6.72
CA THR A 10 8.07 15.11 5.99
C THR A 10 9.54 15.13 6.38
N ASP A 11 10.10 16.32 6.67
CA ASP A 11 11.45 16.42 7.23
C ASP A 11 11.51 15.83 8.63
N GLN A 12 10.49 16.10 9.46
CA GLN A 12 10.40 15.53 10.81
C GLN A 12 10.35 14.00 10.77
N VAL A 13 9.51 13.43 9.91
CA VAL A 13 9.43 11.96 9.74
C VAL A 13 10.74 11.42 9.17
N LYS A 14 11.33 12.07 8.17
CA LYS A 14 12.63 11.66 7.60
C LYS A 14 13.73 11.63 8.65
N LEU A 15 13.86 12.68 9.45
CA LEU A 15 14.82 12.72 10.56
C LEU A 15 14.55 11.62 11.58
N ASN A 16 13.28 11.34 11.89
CA ASN A 16 12.91 10.27 12.79
C ASN A 16 13.30 8.89 12.24
N LEU A 17 13.04 8.64 10.97
CA LEU A 17 13.40 7.39 10.28
C LEU A 17 14.91 7.17 10.30
N ILE A 18 15.70 8.19 9.94
CA ILE A 18 17.17 8.08 9.84
C ILE A 18 17.81 7.98 11.22
N HIS A 19 17.47 8.85 12.16
CA HIS A 19 18.22 8.99 13.41
C HIS A 19 17.72 8.09 14.55
N TYR A 20 16.42 7.77 14.58
CA TYR A 20 15.84 6.96 15.67
C TYR A 20 15.52 5.54 15.22
N ASN A 21 14.94 5.37 14.03
CA ASN A 21 14.64 4.04 13.50
C ASN A 21 15.81 3.43 12.69
N LEU A 22 16.88 4.20 12.46
CA LEU A 22 18.09 3.79 11.74
C LEU A 22 17.82 3.29 10.30
N TRP A 23 16.87 3.91 9.61
CA TRP A 23 16.58 3.63 8.21
C TRP A 23 17.65 4.25 7.30
N THR A 24 17.93 3.57 6.19
CA THR A 24 18.85 4.03 5.14
C THR A 24 18.10 4.34 3.86
N GLU A 25 18.76 5.03 2.91
CA GLU A 25 18.19 5.34 1.58
C GLU A 25 16.82 6.05 1.66
N VAL A 26 16.65 6.94 2.64
CA VAL A 26 15.38 7.65 2.84
C VAL A 26 15.25 8.79 1.83
N GLU A 27 14.43 8.56 0.81
CA GLU A 27 14.12 9.47 -0.28
C GLU A 27 12.75 10.12 -0.08
N VAL A 28 12.67 11.41 -0.41
CA VAL A 28 11.42 12.18 -0.39
C VAL A 28 10.92 12.25 -1.82
N HIS A 29 9.71 11.76 -2.09
CA HIS A 29 9.13 11.83 -3.43
C HIS A 29 8.21 13.04 -3.56
N ASN A 30 7.31 13.23 -2.60
CA ASN A 30 6.33 14.33 -2.57
C ASN A 30 6.33 15.00 -1.18
N ASP A 31 5.47 15.99 -0.99
CA ASP A 31 5.29 16.71 0.28
C ASP A 31 4.90 15.81 1.46
N HIS A 32 4.40 14.60 1.21
CA HIS A 32 3.90 13.69 2.25
C HIS A 32 4.23 12.21 1.99
N ILE A 33 5.03 11.89 0.96
CA ILE A 33 5.40 10.51 0.63
C ILE A 33 6.91 10.38 0.65
N LEU A 34 7.37 9.39 1.41
CA LEU A 34 8.76 8.98 1.57
C LEU A 34 8.91 7.53 1.14
N LYS A 35 10.14 7.17 0.79
CA LYS A 35 10.56 5.80 0.54
C LYS A 35 11.86 5.56 1.30
N GLY A 36 12.07 4.36 1.86
CA GLY A 36 13.34 4.07 2.51
C GLY A 36 13.51 2.59 2.87
N LEU A 37 14.72 2.23 3.29
CA LEU A 37 15.07 0.87 3.68
C LEU A 37 15.17 0.77 5.21
N PRO A 38 14.33 -0.03 5.87
CA PRO A 38 14.48 -0.29 7.30
C PRO A 38 15.73 -1.14 7.58
N PRO A 39 16.32 -1.06 8.79
CA PRO A 39 17.52 -1.82 9.13
C PRO A 39 17.29 -3.34 9.15
N GLN A 40 16.04 -3.78 9.28
CA GLN A 40 15.62 -5.17 9.35
C GLN A 40 14.22 -5.32 8.76
N LYS A 41 13.82 -6.55 8.41
CA LYS A 41 12.46 -6.81 7.95
C LYS A 41 11.44 -6.38 8.99
N LEU A 42 10.45 -5.60 8.57
CA LEU A 42 9.43 -5.05 9.47
C LEU A 42 8.38 -6.08 9.87
N VAL A 43 8.13 -7.07 9.02
CA VAL A 43 7.19 -8.15 9.28
C VAL A 43 7.91 -9.49 9.15
N SER A 44 7.74 -10.36 10.14
CA SER A 44 8.38 -11.68 10.17
C SER A 44 8.01 -12.57 8.98
N SER A 45 6.81 -12.37 8.44
CA SER A 45 6.25 -13.07 7.27
C SER A 45 6.81 -12.58 5.94
N ASP A 46 7.55 -11.48 5.91
CA ASP A 46 8.23 -11.03 4.70
C ASP A 46 9.47 -11.92 4.45
N ASP A 47 9.69 -12.29 3.19
CA ASP A 47 10.80 -13.17 2.78
C ASP A 47 12.15 -12.48 2.97
N GLU A 48 12.27 -11.23 2.52
CA GLU A 48 13.49 -10.43 2.57
C GLU A 48 13.22 -9.00 3.04
N ASN A 49 14.29 -8.31 3.44
CA ASN A 49 14.21 -6.89 3.76
C ASN A 49 14.05 -6.09 2.46
N LYS A 50 13.07 -5.18 2.42
CA LYS A 50 12.72 -4.42 1.21
C LYS A 50 12.52 -2.96 1.54
N GLN A 51 12.61 -2.12 0.51
CA GLN A 51 12.24 -0.72 0.62
C GLN A 51 10.74 -0.60 0.89
N GLU A 52 10.39 0.31 1.79
CA GLU A 52 9.02 0.56 2.22
C GLU A 52 8.60 1.97 1.83
N TRP A 53 7.31 2.11 1.51
CA TRP A 53 6.68 3.40 1.27
C TRP A 53 6.07 3.92 2.57
N ILE A 54 6.37 5.17 2.91
CA ILE A 54 5.88 5.85 4.10
C ILE A 54 5.06 7.07 3.69
N VAL A 55 3.84 7.16 4.20
CA VAL A 55 2.94 8.30 4.01
C VAL A 55 2.88 9.10 5.32
N CYS A 56 3.25 10.36 5.25
CA CYS A 56 3.25 11.29 6.37
C CYS A 56 1.88 11.95 6.49
N LYS A 57 1.22 11.81 7.65
CA LYS A 57 -0.07 12.44 7.91
C LYS A 57 -0.12 13.06 9.29
N ARG A 58 -0.62 14.29 9.39
CA ARG A 58 -0.88 14.92 10.68
C ARG A 58 -2.16 14.36 11.30
N LEU A 59 -2.14 14.02 12.58
CA LEU A 59 -3.31 13.55 13.30
C LEU A 59 -4.20 14.73 13.67
N LEU A 60 -5.00 15.20 12.73
CA LEU A 60 -5.89 16.35 12.91
C LEU A 60 -7.30 15.93 13.36
N ASN A 61 -7.48 15.14 14.42
CA ASN A 61 -8.80 14.67 14.94
C ASN A 61 -9.85 14.21 13.89
N THR A 62 -9.41 13.94 12.66
CA THR A 62 -10.22 13.69 11.47
C THR A 62 -10.15 12.22 11.18
N LYS A 63 -11.28 11.63 10.82
CA LYS A 63 -11.32 10.21 10.47
C LYS A 63 -10.63 10.01 9.13
N LEU A 64 -9.75 9.00 9.07
CA LEU A 64 -9.11 8.60 7.84
C LEU A 64 -10.14 7.91 6.94
N SER A 65 -10.37 8.46 5.74
CA SER A 65 -11.33 7.88 4.80
C SER A 65 -10.66 6.83 3.90
N VAL A 66 -11.42 5.82 3.48
CA VAL A 66 -10.94 4.81 2.53
C VAL A 66 -10.58 5.43 1.18
N VAL A 67 -11.29 6.50 0.79
CA VAL A 67 -11.01 7.24 -0.45
C VAL A 67 -9.63 7.89 -0.39
N GLU A 68 -9.29 8.51 0.72
CA GLU A 68 -7.97 9.12 0.97
C GLU A 68 -6.85 8.07 1.01
N ILE A 69 -7.10 6.93 1.66
CA ILE A 69 -6.14 5.81 1.65
C ILE A 69 -5.87 5.36 0.21
N ASN A 70 -6.93 5.18 -0.57
CA ASN A 70 -6.81 4.73 -1.96
C ASN A 70 -6.10 5.76 -2.84
N SER A 71 -6.21 7.07 -2.58
CA SER A 71 -5.45 8.06 -3.34
C SER A 71 -3.96 7.91 -3.11
N TRP A 72 -3.50 7.63 -1.89
CA TRP A 72 -2.06 7.41 -1.62
C TRP A 72 -1.50 6.20 -2.35
N PHE A 73 -2.24 5.10 -2.41
CA PHE A 73 -1.79 3.94 -3.19
C PHE A 73 -1.68 4.26 -4.68
N LYS A 74 -2.63 5.04 -5.24
CA LYS A 74 -2.57 5.48 -6.63
C LYS A 74 -1.40 6.43 -6.87
N GLU A 75 -1.12 7.34 -5.95
CA GLU A 75 0.04 8.25 -6.03
C GLU A 75 1.35 7.48 -6.04
N ILE A 76 1.52 6.49 -5.14
CA ILE A 76 2.70 5.63 -5.10
C ILE A 76 2.83 4.83 -6.41
N GLN A 77 1.73 4.27 -6.91
CA GLN A 77 1.72 3.56 -8.19
C GLN A 77 2.17 4.50 -9.34
N ASN A 78 1.70 5.74 -9.36
CA ASN A 78 2.13 6.73 -10.36
C ASN A 78 3.63 7.05 -10.25
N ILE A 79 4.18 7.13 -9.04
CA ILE A 79 5.62 7.33 -8.83
C ILE A 79 6.43 6.13 -9.36
N ILE A 80 5.97 4.91 -9.07
CA ILE A 80 6.62 3.68 -9.55
C ILE A 80 6.59 3.62 -11.09
N ASN A 81 5.44 3.90 -11.70
CA ASN A 81 5.29 3.92 -13.16
C ASN A 81 6.08 5.05 -13.81
N GLY A 82 6.09 6.24 -13.19
CA GLY A 82 6.79 7.42 -13.68
C GLY A 82 8.31 7.26 -13.71
N ASN A 83 8.86 6.49 -12.77
CA ASN A 83 10.29 6.13 -12.78
C ASN A 83 10.64 5.07 -13.85
N GLY A 84 9.64 4.39 -14.42
CA GLY A 84 9.80 3.35 -15.44
C GLY A 84 9.50 3.78 -16.88
N SER A 85 9.14 5.05 -17.13
CA SER A 85 8.74 5.54 -18.47
C SER A 85 9.40 6.88 -18.80
N ALA A 86 10.72 6.85 -19.03
CA ALA A 86 11.40 7.82 -19.90
C ALA A 86 11.49 7.25 -21.32
N SER A 87 10.34 7.00 -21.95
CA SER A 87 10.26 6.82 -23.41
C SER A 87 8.85 7.16 -23.92
N ASN A 88 8.78 8.32 -24.58
CA ASN A 88 7.88 8.74 -25.66
C ASN A 88 6.38 8.43 -25.60
N GLY A 89 5.56 9.47 -25.81
CA GLY A 89 4.31 9.31 -26.56
C GLY A 89 3.15 10.17 -26.11
N THR A 90 2.89 11.20 -26.88
CA THR A 90 1.81 12.19 -26.79
C THR A 90 0.42 11.62 -27.12
N SER A 91 -0.62 12.34 -26.66
CA SER A 91 -2.01 12.36 -27.18
C SER A 91 -2.86 11.10 -26.88
N GLN A 92 -4.18 11.11 -26.74
CA GLN A 92 -5.31 12.06 -26.71
C GLN A 92 -6.53 11.15 -26.31
N ARG A 93 -7.60 11.66 -25.66
CA ARG A 93 -9.02 11.59 -26.13
C ARG A 93 -9.51 10.21 -26.64
N ASP A 94 -10.64 9.62 -26.27
CA ASP A 94 -11.91 9.98 -25.63
C ASP A 94 -12.48 8.62 -25.18
N ASP A 95 -13.14 8.48 -24.03
CA ASP A 95 -13.84 7.22 -23.69
C ASP A 95 -15.31 7.50 -23.44
N GLU A 96 -16.11 7.05 -24.41
CA GLU A 96 -17.56 6.99 -24.42
C GLU A 96 -18.07 5.89 -23.47
N GLU A 97 -19.25 6.15 -22.92
CA GLU A 97 -20.00 5.26 -22.05
C GLU A 97 -20.58 4.09 -22.84
N GLU A 98 -20.36 2.85 -22.36
CA GLU A 98 -21.25 1.73 -22.68
C GLU A 98 -21.66 1.01 -21.39
N GLU A 99 -22.97 1.02 -21.16
CA GLU A 99 -23.70 0.22 -20.20
C GLU A 99 -23.77 -1.23 -20.71
N GLU A 100 -23.43 -2.22 -19.88
CA GLU A 100 -23.83 -3.61 -20.12
C GLU A 100 -24.62 -4.17 -18.95
N GLU A 101 -25.82 -4.67 -19.30
CA GLU A 101 -26.75 -5.44 -18.49
C GLU A 101 -26.14 -6.81 -18.10
N GLU A 102 -26.13 -7.17 -16.82
CA GLU A 102 -25.99 -8.58 -16.42
C GLU A 102 -27.32 -9.16 -15.94
N LYS A 103 -27.77 -10.19 -16.69
CA LYS A 103 -28.93 -11.02 -16.42
C LYS A 103 -28.55 -12.19 -15.51
N ASP A 104 -29.39 -12.40 -14.50
CA ASP A 104 -29.45 -13.58 -13.65
C ASP A 104 -29.38 -14.90 -14.43
N LYS A 105 -28.46 -15.79 -14.03
CA LYS A 105 -28.61 -17.23 -14.20
C LYS A 105 -28.17 -17.98 -12.95
N GLN A 106 -29.18 -18.53 -12.27
CA GLN A 106 -29.10 -19.70 -11.40
C GLN A 106 -28.64 -20.95 -12.17
N GLU A 107 -28.44 -22.03 -11.40
CA GLU A 107 -28.07 -23.41 -11.76
C GLU A 107 -26.57 -23.70 -11.56
N ASP A 108 -26.13 -24.80 -10.98
CA ASP A 108 -26.83 -25.90 -10.33
C ASP A 108 -25.81 -26.66 -9.47
N ILE A 109 -26.31 -27.30 -8.41
CA ILE A 109 -25.52 -28.19 -7.57
C ILE A 109 -25.12 -29.42 -8.40
N SER A 110 -23.82 -29.64 -8.60
CA SER A 110 -23.36 -30.93 -9.14
C SER A 110 -22.04 -31.37 -8.54
N THR A 111 -22.16 -32.44 -7.77
CA THR A 111 -21.12 -33.33 -7.28
C THR A 111 -20.28 -33.87 -8.45
N SER A 112 -18.96 -33.79 -8.36
CA SER A 112 -18.06 -34.65 -9.14
C SER A 112 -16.78 -34.94 -8.37
N LYS A 113 -16.48 -36.25 -8.28
CA LYS A 113 -15.36 -36.86 -7.57
C LYS A 113 -14.06 -36.68 -8.35
N ASP A 114 -13.00 -36.39 -7.62
CA ASP A 114 -11.65 -36.46 -8.15
C ASP A 114 -11.16 -37.92 -8.14
N LYS A 115 -10.73 -38.39 -9.31
CA LYS A 115 -9.94 -39.63 -9.44
C LYS A 115 -8.49 -39.27 -9.15
N ASN A 116 -8.13 -39.22 -7.87
CA ASN A 116 -6.78 -39.50 -7.37
C ASN A 116 -6.85 -39.57 -5.84
N GLY A 117 -6.73 -40.78 -5.31
CA GLY A 117 -6.81 -41.05 -3.88
C GLY A 117 -5.62 -40.46 -3.12
N THR A 118 -5.76 -39.23 -2.65
CA THR A 118 -4.93 -38.68 -1.59
C THR A 118 -5.85 -37.96 -0.61
N GLU A 119 -5.82 -38.40 0.64
CA GLU A 119 -6.63 -37.88 1.74
C GLU A 119 -6.48 -36.34 1.85
N ILE A 120 -7.57 -35.62 1.61
CA ILE A 120 -7.68 -34.22 2.04
C ILE A 120 -7.93 -34.25 3.54
N LYS A 121 -6.88 -34.05 4.33
CA LYS A 121 -7.01 -33.68 5.74
C LYS A 121 -7.36 -32.21 5.81
N ASP A 122 -8.41 -31.91 6.56
CA ASP A 122 -9.03 -30.60 6.76
C ASP A 122 -8.02 -29.45 6.86
N GLY A 123 -7.93 -28.69 5.78
CA GLY A 123 -7.08 -27.52 5.68
C GLY A 123 -7.56 -26.70 4.51
N LYS A 124 -8.68 -26.00 4.72
CA LYS A 124 -9.33 -25.08 3.78
C LYS A 124 -8.25 -24.27 3.03
N LEU A 125 -7.99 -24.68 1.80
CA LEU A 125 -6.98 -24.11 0.92
C LEU A 125 -7.42 -22.67 0.64
N TRP A 126 -6.81 -21.70 1.34
CA TRP A 126 -6.98 -20.29 1.02
C TRP A 126 -6.41 -20.10 -0.39
N LYS A 127 -7.27 -20.10 -1.40
CA LYS A 127 -6.87 -19.64 -2.73
C LYS A 127 -6.47 -18.18 -2.56
N ASN A 128 -5.23 -17.85 -2.93
CA ASN A 128 -4.79 -16.46 -3.02
C ASN A 128 -5.83 -15.73 -3.88
N VAL A 129 -6.55 -14.78 -3.28
CA VAL A 129 -7.39 -13.87 -4.06
C VAL A 129 -6.46 -13.23 -5.07
N GLN A 130 -6.75 -13.42 -6.36
CA GLN A 130 -5.97 -12.78 -7.40
C GLN A 130 -5.96 -11.28 -7.11
N ARG A 131 -4.79 -10.66 -7.19
CA ARG A 131 -4.62 -9.22 -6.95
C ARG A 131 -5.38 -8.49 -8.06
N ASN A 132 -6.65 -8.17 -7.80
CA ASN A 132 -7.50 -7.47 -8.77
C ASN A 132 -7.13 -5.99 -8.89
N ASN A 133 -6.26 -5.49 -8.01
CA ASN A 133 -5.74 -4.15 -8.09
C ASN A 133 -4.47 -4.22 -8.94
N GLY A 134 -4.49 -3.53 -10.10
CA GLY A 134 -3.61 -3.79 -11.25
C GLY A 134 -2.13 -4.01 -10.94
N GLU A 135 -1.44 -4.66 -11.89
CA GLU A 135 -0.13 -5.34 -11.76
C GLU A 135 1.01 -4.55 -11.07
N ASN A 136 0.87 -3.23 -10.85
CA ASN A 136 1.88 -2.37 -10.25
C ASN A 136 1.45 -1.64 -8.97
N ARG A 137 0.35 -2.06 -8.32
CA ARG A 137 -0.06 -1.49 -7.03
C ARG A 137 0.69 -2.17 -5.89
N VAL A 138 1.20 -1.38 -4.95
CA VAL A 138 1.89 -1.89 -3.76
C VAL A 138 0.91 -2.58 -2.80
N ASP A 139 1.34 -3.72 -2.23
CA ASP A 139 0.50 -4.50 -1.30
C ASP A 139 0.34 -3.84 0.08
N ARG A 140 1.31 -2.99 0.46
CA ARG A 140 1.39 -2.37 1.78
C ARG A 140 2.01 -0.98 1.70
N ILE A 141 1.51 -0.09 2.54
CA ILE A 141 2.12 1.20 2.85
C ILE A 141 2.23 1.37 4.36
N THR A 142 3.20 2.15 4.81
CA THR A 142 3.34 2.54 6.22
C THR A 142 2.82 3.96 6.38
N ILE A 143 1.92 4.22 7.32
CA ILE A 143 1.52 5.59 7.66
C ILE A 143 2.34 6.03 8.86
N ALA A 144 3.05 7.15 8.72
CA ALA A 144 3.58 7.92 9.83
C ALA A 144 2.54 8.97 10.23
N MET A 145 1.92 8.79 11.39
CA MET A 145 0.99 9.75 11.97
C MET A 145 1.72 10.65 12.97
N ILE A 146 1.76 11.95 12.69
CA ILE A 146 2.44 12.95 13.52
C ILE A 146 1.41 13.66 14.39
N ASN A 147 1.65 13.64 15.70
CA ASN A 147 0.90 14.39 16.69
C ASN A 147 1.48 15.80 16.87
N ASP A 148 0.68 16.69 17.47
CA ASP A 148 1.10 18.08 17.74
C ASP A 148 2.21 18.19 18.81
N ASP A 149 2.41 17.14 19.62
CA ASP A 149 3.50 17.04 20.60
C ASP A 149 4.82 16.53 19.99
N GLY A 150 4.84 16.23 18.69
CA GLY A 150 5.99 15.72 17.97
C GLY A 150 6.13 14.18 18.01
N THR A 151 5.22 13.47 18.67
CA THR A 151 5.16 12.01 18.64
C THR A 151 4.78 11.51 17.24
N ILE A 152 5.48 10.49 16.76
CA ILE A 152 5.19 9.84 15.47
C ILE A 152 4.80 8.39 15.72
N VAL A 153 3.65 7.97 15.19
CA VAL A 153 3.15 6.60 15.29
C VAL A 153 3.06 5.97 13.92
N TYR A 154 3.58 4.75 13.78
CA TYR A 154 3.63 4.02 12.52
C TYR A 154 2.57 2.92 12.46
N TYR A 155 1.80 2.84 11.37
CA TYR A 155 0.84 1.77 11.12
C TYR A 155 1.01 1.20 9.71
N PHE A 156 0.87 -0.12 9.57
CA PHE A 156 0.79 -0.74 8.25
C PHE A 156 -0.64 -0.73 7.75
N LEU A 157 -0.83 -0.23 6.54
CA LEU A 157 -2.03 -0.44 5.76
C LEU A 157 -1.73 -1.39 4.62
N TYR A 158 -2.60 -2.37 4.44
CA TYR A 158 -2.52 -3.31 3.34
C TYR A 158 -3.62 -3.01 2.34
N ASP A 159 -3.32 -3.28 1.07
CA ASP A 159 -4.31 -3.21 0.01
C ASP A 159 -5.16 -4.49 -0.01
N GLY A 160 -6.47 -4.33 0.22
CA GLY A 160 -7.43 -5.44 0.24
C GLY A 160 -7.53 -6.17 1.58
N ILE A 161 -8.04 -7.41 1.53
CA ILE A 161 -8.28 -8.24 2.73
C ILE A 161 -7.01 -9.04 3.03
N THR A 162 -6.39 -8.77 4.17
CA THR A 162 -5.25 -9.56 4.66
C THR A 162 -5.70 -10.62 5.65
N LYS A 163 -4.95 -11.73 5.74
CA LYS A 163 -5.22 -12.77 6.74
C LYS A 163 -5.10 -12.13 8.14
N PRO A 164 -6.13 -12.23 9.00
CA PRO A 164 -6.03 -11.74 10.36
C PRO A 164 -4.90 -12.51 11.07
N ARG A 165 -4.03 -11.79 11.78
CA ARG A 165 -3.05 -12.43 12.67
C ARG A 165 -3.83 -13.14 13.78
N GLN A 166 -3.71 -14.46 13.85
CA GLN A 166 -4.11 -15.19 15.05
C GLN A 166 -3.01 -15.03 16.09
N ASN A 167 -3.40 -14.57 17.29
CA ASN A 167 -2.55 -14.53 18.48
C ASN A 167 -2.42 -15.93 19.08
#